data_AF-H3AE18-F1
#
_entry.id   AF-H3AE18-F1
#
_cell.length_a   1.000
_cell.length_b   1.000
_cell.length_c   1.000
_cell.angle_alpha   90.00
_cell.angle_beta   90.00
_cell.angle_gamma   90.00
#
_symmetry.space_group_name_H-M   'P 1'
#
loop_
_entity.id
_entity.type
_entity.pdbx_description
1 polymer ?
#
loop_
_entity_poly.entity_id
_entity_poly.type
_entity_poly.pdbx_seq_one_letter_code
_entity_poly.pdbx_strand_id
1 'polypeptide(L)'
;DRKTAEAALERMNKDGAYLVRRSSGQDRKQPYTLVVFYKHRVYNIPIRYLEKTSQYVLGKEGKVYEEYFDSVAAIISHHQRVSLVLVDNQSGSKEQGKLMHPVQL
;
A
#
# COMPACT_ATOMS: atom_id res chain seq x y z
N ASP A 1 -7.64 13.00 1.43
CA ASP A 1 -7.26 12.84 2.86
C ASP A 1 -7.30 11.36 3.24
N ARG A 2 -6.63 10.92 4.33
CA ARG A 2 -6.62 9.50 4.77
C ARG A 2 -8.03 8.97 4.99
N LYS A 3 -8.90 9.74 5.68
CA LYS A 3 -10.26 9.29 5.99
C LYS A 3 -11.10 9.09 4.73
N THR A 4 -10.93 9.98 3.74
CA THR A 4 -11.62 9.86 2.44
C THR A 4 -11.22 8.59 1.71
N ALA A 5 -9.93 8.23 1.75
CA ALA A 5 -9.42 7.00 1.14
C ALA A 5 -10.01 5.74 1.78
N GLU A 6 -9.98 5.69 3.11
CA GLU A 6 -10.52 4.57 3.90
C GLU A 6 -12.03 4.40 3.63
N ALA A 7 -12.80 5.49 3.71
CA ALA A 7 -14.23 5.46 3.45
C ALA A 7 -14.58 5.08 1.99
N ALA A 8 -13.80 5.50 1.00
CA ALA A 8 -14.03 5.10 -0.38
C ALA A 8 -13.85 3.59 -0.60
N LEU A 9 -12.83 3.01 0.04
CA LEU A 9 -12.56 1.59 -0.02
C LEU A 9 -13.59 0.75 0.75
N GLU A 10 -13.99 1.19 1.94
CA GLU A 10 -15.06 0.56 2.72
C GLU A 10 -16.39 0.57 1.98
N ARG A 11 -16.73 1.66 1.29
CA ARG A 11 -17.92 1.73 0.44
C ARG A 11 -17.86 0.78 -0.75
N MET A 12 -16.66 0.57 -1.32
CA MET A 12 -16.49 -0.40 -2.41
C MET A 12 -16.65 -1.84 -1.92
N ASN A 13 -16.20 -2.14 -0.69
CA ASN A 13 -16.33 -3.43 0.00
C ASN A 13 -15.95 -4.64 -0.89
N LYS A 14 -14.84 -4.54 -1.61
CA LYS A 14 -14.30 -5.60 -2.46
C LYS A 14 -12.87 -5.92 -2.07
N ASP A 15 -12.59 -7.19 -1.83
CA ASP A 15 -11.23 -7.63 -1.55
C ASP A 15 -10.28 -7.26 -2.69
N GLY A 16 -9.12 -6.74 -2.33
CA GLY A 16 -8.15 -6.24 -3.30
C GLY A 16 -8.53 -4.89 -3.92
N ALA A 17 -9.55 -4.19 -3.39
CA ALA A 17 -9.75 -2.78 -3.72
C ALA A 17 -8.59 -1.94 -3.18
N TYR A 18 -8.10 -1.00 -3.97
CA TYR A 18 -6.91 -0.23 -3.61
C TYR A 18 -6.89 1.17 -4.21
N LEU A 19 -6.11 2.04 -3.59
CA LEU A 19 -5.74 3.34 -4.13
C LEU A 19 -4.37 3.78 -3.58
N VAL A 20 -3.73 4.72 -4.27
CA VAL A 20 -2.53 5.39 -3.75
C VAL A 20 -2.89 6.82 -3.40
N ARG A 21 -2.47 7.26 -2.21
CA ARG A 21 -2.62 8.64 -1.75
C ARG A 21 -1.28 9.25 -1.37
N ARG A 22 -1.20 10.58 -1.34
CA ARG A 22 -0.10 11.26 -0.64
C ARG A 22 -0.13 10.89 0.84
N SER A 23 1.05 10.64 1.41
CA SER A 23 1.19 10.48 2.86
C SER A 23 0.74 11.75 3.57
N SER A 24 0.22 11.59 4.79
CA SER A 24 -0.25 12.71 5.59
C SER A 24 0.89 13.46 6.28
N GLY A 25 2.04 12.81 6.48
CA GLY A 25 3.25 13.43 7.02
C GLY A 25 4.05 14.14 5.93
N GLN A 26 4.81 15.17 6.31
CA GLN A 26 5.73 15.89 5.41
C GLN A 26 7.07 15.14 5.20
N ASP A 27 7.07 13.81 5.32
CA ASP A 27 8.27 13.00 5.20
C ASP A 27 8.57 12.68 3.73
N ARG A 28 9.65 13.26 3.20
CA ARG A 28 10.14 13.02 1.84
C ARG A 28 10.54 11.56 1.62
N LYS A 29 10.91 10.84 2.68
CA LYS A 29 11.23 9.40 2.62
C LYS A 29 10.00 8.52 2.49
N GLN A 30 8.79 9.05 2.72
CA GLN A 30 7.53 8.34 2.55
C GLN A 30 6.50 9.20 1.83
N PRO A 31 6.70 9.49 0.54
CA PRO A 31 5.83 10.44 -0.19
C PRO A 31 4.39 9.94 -0.36
N TYR A 32 4.18 8.60 -0.38
CA TYR A 32 2.89 8.00 -0.66
C TYR A 32 2.51 6.90 0.34
N THR A 33 1.23 6.58 0.36
CA THR A 33 0.68 5.42 1.06
C THR A 33 -0.21 4.65 0.10
N LEU A 34 0.04 3.35 -0.05
CA LEU A 34 -0.86 2.40 -0.69
C LEU A 34 -1.93 2.00 0.34
N VAL A 35 -3.19 2.17 -0.02
CA VAL A 35 -4.32 1.79 0.83
C VAL A 35 -5.04 0.62 0.16
N VAL A 36 -5.23 -0.47 0.90
CA VAL A 36 -5.82 -1.72 0.38
C VAL A 36 -6.96 -2.17 1.28
N PHE A 37 -8.11 -2.51 0.71
CA PHE A 37 -9.19 -3.19 1.42
C PHE A 37 -9.10 -4.70 1.20
N TYR A 38 -9.11 -5.46 2.28
CA TYR A 38 -9.05 -6.91 2.23
C TYR A 38 -9.63 -7.52 3.51
N LYS A 39 -10.50 -8.53 3.38
CA LYS A 39 -11.16 -9.22 4.49
C LYS A 39 -11.77 -8.26 5.52
N HIS A 40 -12.54 -7.30 5.01
CA HIS A 40 -13.23 -6.27 5.82
C HIS A 40 -12.30 -5.36 6.63
N ARG A 41 -11.06 -5.19 6.18
CA ARG A 41 -10.07 -4.32 6.82
C ARG A 41 -9.40 -3.42 5.80
N VAL A 42 -9.03 -2.22 6.24
CA VAL A 42 -8.22 -1.29 5.45
C VAL A 42 -6.78 -1.31 5.94
N TYR A 43 -5.85 -1.65 5.04
CA TYR A 43 -4.41 -1.66 5.28
C TYR A 43 -3.80 -0.38 4.72
N ASN A 44 -3.12 0.39 5.57
CA ASN A 44 -2.33 1.55 5.17
C ASN A 44 -0.86 1.16 5.10
N ILE A 45 -0.34 1.01 3.89
CA ILE A 45 1.01 0.52 3.62
C ILE A 45 1.88 1.69 3.14
N PRO A 46 2.92 2.08 3.90
CA PRO A 46 3.88 3.07 3.46
C PRO A 46 4.48 2.73 2.09
N ILE A 47 4.59 3.72 1.21
CA ILE A 47 5.48 3.66 0.04
C ILE A 47 6.64 4.60 0.34
N ARG A 48 7.80 4.01 0.62
CA ARG A 48 9.03 4.75 0.92
C ARG A 48 9.79 5.04 -0.36
N TYR A 49 10.54 6.14 -0.36
CA TYR A 49 11.47 6.51 -1.41
C TYR A 49 12.90 6.46 -0.87
N LEU A 50 13.76 5.71 -1.56
CA LEU A 50 15.16 5.53 -1.22
C LEU A 50 16.00 6.45 -2.09
N GLU A 51 16.40 7.59 -1.54
CA GLU A 51 17.19 8.61 -2.27
C GLU A 51 18.49 8.05 -2.85
N LYS A 52 19.14 7.11 -2.15
CA LYS A 52 20.42 6.51 -2.57
C LYS A 52 20.32 5.75 -3.89
N THR A 53 19.21 5.06 -4.13
CA THR A 53 19.00 4.23 -5.33
C THR A 53 17.94 4.81 -6.26
N SER A 54 17.29 5.90 -5.85
CA SER A 54 16.14 6.50 -6.55
C SER A 54 14.97 5.54 -6.78
N GLN A 55 14.74 4.62 -5.85
CA GLN A 55 13.70 3.57 -5.95
C GLN A 55 12.65 3.68 -4.84
N TYR A 56 11.54 2.97 -5.04
CA TYR A 56 10.44 2.87 -4.09
C TYR A 56 10.37 1.49 -3.46
N VAL A 57 9.97 1.44 -2.19
CA VAL A 57 9.82 0.21 -1.40
C VAL A 57 8.52 0.23 -0.60
N LEU A 58 7.87 -0.92 -0.46
CA LEU A 58 6.64 -1.08 0.33
C LEU A 58 6.88 -1.44 1.80
N GLY A 59 6.15 -0.77 2.68
CA GLY A 59 6.09 -1.02 4.11
C GLY A 59 7.11 -0.25 4.93
N LYS A 60 7.15 -0.56 6.23
CA LYS A 60 8.12 0.03 7.17
C LYS A 60 9.53 -0.49 6.90
N GLU A 61 10.54 0.28 7.30
CA GLU A 61 11.94 -0.13 7.30
C GLU A 61 12.17 -1.38 8.17
N GLY A 62 13.24 -2.13 7.86
CA GLY A 62 13.69 -3.26 8.68
C GLY A 62 13.07 -4.61 8.31
N LYS A 63 12.43 -4.73 7.15
CA LYS A 63 12.06 -6.04 6.62
C LYS A 63 13.32 -6.80 6.18
N VAL A 64 13.36 -8.10 6.45
CA VAL A 64 14.45 -8.99 6.01
C VAL A 64 14.58 -9.01 4.48
N TYR A 65 13.45 -8.89 3.79
CA TYR A 65 13.38 -8.78 2.33
C TYR A 65 12.55 -7.57 1.94
N GLU A 66 13.12 -6.74 1.08
CA GLU A 66 12.47 -5.57 0.50
C GLU A 66 12.48 -5.70 -1.02
N GLU A 67 11.34 -5.41 -1.64
CA GLU A 67 11.21 -5.33 -3.09
C GLU A 67 11.39 -3.88 -3.52
N TYR A 68 12.25 -3.67 -4.51
CA TYR A 68 12.63 -2.36 -5.01
C TYR A 68 11.95 -2.13 -6.37
N PHE A 69 11.35 -0.95 -6.52
CA PHE A 69 10.58 -0.60 -7.71
C PHE A 69 11.00 0.78 -8.23
N ASP A 70 11.11 0.93 -9.54
CA ASP A 70 11.50 2.22 -10.14
C ASP A 70 10.38 3.26 -10.09
N SER A 71 9.13 2.85 -9.83
CA SER A 71 8.00 3.75 -9.69
C SER A 71 6.86 3.16 -8.86
N VAL A 72 5.96 4.03 -8.40
CA VAL A 72 4.68 3.63 -7.79
C VAL A 72 3.84 2.80 -8.77
N ALA A 73 3.85 3.13 -10.06
CA ALA A 73 3.13 2.36 -11.07
C ALA A 73 3.68 0.92 -11.16
N ALA A 74 4.99 0.74 -11.07
CA ALA A 74 5.62 -0.58 -11.07
C ALA A 74 5.20 -1.42 -9.85
N ILE A 75 5.07 -0.81 -8.67
CA ILE A 75 4.51 -1.47 -7.47
C ILE A 75 3.11 -2.01 -7.78
N ILE A 76 2.24 -1.15 -8.32
CA ILE A 76 0.85 -1.53 -8.61
C ILE A 76 0.80 -2.66 -9.65
N SER A 77 1.49 -2.49 -10.77
CA SER A 77 1.52 -3.50 -11.84
C SER A 77 2.09 -4.84 -11.38
N HIS A 78 3.08 -4.84 -10.49
CA HIS A 78 3.62 -6.05 -9.91
C HIS A 78 2.57 -6.75 -9.03
N HIS A 79 1.97 -6.04 -8.07
CA HIS A 79 1.02 -6.63 -7.13
C HIS A 79 -0.40 -6.87 -7.67
N GLN A 80 -0.68 -6.44 -8.91
CA GLN A 80 -1.82 -6.95 -9.68
C GLN A 80 -1.64 -8.43 -10.06
N ARG A 81 -0.39 -8.90 -10.20
CA ARG A 81 -0.08 -10.29 -10.57
C ARG A 81 0.41 -11.11 -9.38
N VAL A 82 1.18 -10.51 -8.48
CA VAL A 82 1.80 -11.15 -7.31
C VAL A 82 1.08 -10.74 -6.03
N SER A 83 0.77 -11.69 -5.16
CA SER A 83 0.09 -11.39 -3.89
C SER A 83 0.98 -10.54 -2.98
N LEU A 84 0.42 -9.45 -2.46
CA LEU A 84 1.04 -8.61 -1.46
C LEU A 84 0.75 -9.15 -0.06
N VAL A 85 1.78 -9.22 0.79
CA VAL A 85 1.61 -9.56 2.21
C VAL A 85 1.07 -8.35 2.96
N LEU A 86 -0.13 -8.52 3.54
CA LEU A 86 -0.84 -7.53 4.33
C LEU A 86 -0.67 -7.88 5.81
N VAL A 87 -0.10 -6.98 6.58
CA VAL A 87 0.15 -7.20 8.02
C VAL A 87 -0.78 -6.32 8.83
N ASP A 88 -1.56 -6.94 9.69
CA ASP A 88 -2.39 -6.24 10.64
C ASP A 88 -1.53 -5.71 11.80
N ASN A 89 -1.55 -4.40 12.04
CA ASN A 89 -0.72 -3.78 13.08
C ASN A 89 -1.23 -4.04 14.51
N GLN A 90 -2.48 -4.49 14.69
CA GLN A 90 -3.06 -4.76 16.01
C GLN A 90 -2.84 -6.21 16.42
N SER A 91 -3.12 -7.17 15.53
CA SER A 91 -3.00 -8.61 15.82
C SER A 91 -1.68 -9.21 15.37
N GLY A 92 -0.93 -8.55 14.47
CA GLY A 92 0.24 -9.12 13.82
C GLY A 92 -0.08 -10.20 12.79
N SER A 93 -1.36 -10.47 12.53
CA SER A 93 -1.78 -11.48 11.56
C SER A 93 -1.36 -11.07 10.15
N LYS A 94 -0.96 -12.07 9.36
CA LYS A 94 -0.54 -11.88 7.96
C LYS A 94 -1.60 -12.46 7.05
N GLU A 95 -2.01 -11.65 6.09
CA GLU A 95 -2.89 -12.03 5.00
C GLU A 95 -2.17 -11.80 3.67
N GLN A 96 -2.67 -12.39 2.59
CA GLN A 96 -2.11 -12.19 1.25
C GLN A 96 -3.22 -11.89 0.26
N GLY A 97 -3.06 -10.81 -0.51
CA GLY A 97 -4.05 -10.39 -1.50
C GLY A 97 -3.41 -9.67 -2.68
N LYS A 98 -4.03 -9.76 -3.85
CA LYS A 98 -3.60 -9.01 -5.04
C LYS A 98 -4.34 -7.68 -5.12
N LEU A 99 -3.75 -6.73 -5.83
CA LEU A 99 -4.40 -5.46 -6.18
C LEU A 99 -5.33 -5.71 -7.38
N MET A 100 -6.64 -5.67 -7.17
CA MET A 100 -7.61 -6.09 -8.19
C MET A 100 -8.50 -4.94 -8.65
N HIS A 101 -8.90 -4.06 -7.73
CA HIS A 101 -9.91 -3.06 -8.02
C HIS A 101 -9.41 -1.65 -7.70
N PRO A 102 -8.92 -0.89 -8.70
CA PRO A 102 -8.49 0.48 -8.47
C PRO A 102 -9.70 1.35 -8.06
N VAL A 103 -9.50 2.22 -7.08
CA VAL A 103 -10.48 3.22 -6.64
C VAL A 103 -9.94 4.61 -6.95
N GLN A 104 -10.76 5.40 -7.64
CA GLN A 104 -10.53 6.83 -7.81
C GLN A 104 -11.31 7.60 -6.74
N LEU A 105 -10.66 8.63 -6.18
CA LEU A 105 -11.24 9.53 -5.19
C LEU A 105 -11.87 10.76 -5.84
#